data_AF-K5XRZ6-F1
#
_entry.id   AF-K5XRZ6-F1
#
_cell.length_a   1.000
_cell.length_b   1.000
_cell.length_c   1.000
_cell.angle_alpha   90.00
_cell.angle_beta   90.00
_cell.angle_gamma   90.00
#
_symmetry.space_group_name_H-M   'P 1'
#
loop_
_entity.id
_entity.type
_entity.pdbx_description
1 polymer ?
#
loop_
_entity_poly.entity_id
_entity_poly.type
_entity_poly.pdbx_seq_one_letter_code
_entity_poly.pdbx_strand_id
1 'polypeptide(L)'
;MIDFDETSIVAVRRTGDGERFALFTNADVQAFWTQKFWVAILDTGGDGFGLPVRYGTVCSAPAGWTLRQLILVAQARAALEYGRVPEGGALAVLEALGKAVRQMQAGEPLGAGVEFCPGAVTSPYSWTKARSGDLAIELCPDPESRREGIVPEQILIVVDEALRDWAERAPYLSRLWTCRNAVREALAAEIRRVRLARLAAGEAGEGR
;
A
#
# COMPACT_ATOMS: atom_id res chain seq x y z
N MET A 1 -12.89 19.01 -2.38
CA MET A 1 -13.77 17.86 -2.66
C MET A 1 -13.48 17.48 -4.10
N ILE A 2 -13.05 16.25 -4.37
CA ILE A 2 -12.81 15.84 -5.76
C ILE A 2 -14.17 15.41 -6.30
N ASP A 3 -14.71 16.16 -7.25
CA ASP A 3 -16.00 15.90 -7.88
C ASP A 3 -15.86 14.73 -8.87
N PHE A 4 -15.99 13.52 -8.36
CA PHE A 4 -16.26 12.35 -9.20
C PHE A 4 -17.75 12.15 -9.32
N ASP A 5 -18.20 11.79 -10.51
CA ASP A 5 -19.52 11.19 -10.66
C ASP A 5 -19.56 9.90 -9.80
N GLU A 6 -20.55 9.77 -8.92
CA GLU A 6 -20.71 8.61 -8.04
C GLU A 6 -20.73 7.29 -8.81
N THR A 7 -21.20 7.33 -10.07
CA THR A 7 -21.21 6.15 -10.96
C THR A 7 -19.83 5.66 -11.37
N SER A 8 -18.81 6.52 -11.24
CA SER A 8 -17.42 6.20 -11.57
C SER A 8 -16.65 5.54 -10.42
N ILE A 9 -17.26 5.47 -9.23
CA ILE A 9 -16.66 4.88 -8.04
C ILE A 9 -16.82 3.36 -8.09
N VAL A 10 -15.71 2.64 -8.23
CA VAL A 10 -15.69 1.17 -8.28
C VAL A 10 -15.66 0.58 -6.86
N ALA A 11 -14.93 1.20 -5.95
CA ALA A 11 -14.83 0.77 -4.57
C ALA A 11 -14.38 1.89 -3.64
N VAL A 12 -14.82 1.80 -2.38
CA VAL A 12 -14.25 2.53 -1.25
C VAL A 12 -13.75 1.51 -0.23
N ARG A 13 -12.54 1.71 0.28
CA ARG A 13 -11.96 0.93 1.37
C ARG A 13 -11.46 1.88 2.44
N ARG A 14 -11.59 1.50 3.71
CA ARG A 14 -11.12 2.29 4.84
C ARG A 14 -9.99 1.57 5.56
N THR A 15 -9.12 2.34 6.22
CA THR A 15 -8.15 1.79 7.16
C THR A 15 -8.87 1.18 8.37
N GLY A 16 -8.18 0.33 9.12
CA GLY A 16 -8.76 -0.45 10.23
C GLY A 16 -9.25 0.40 11.39
N ASP A 17 -8.78 1.65 11.48
CA ASP A 17 -9.29 2.66 12.42
C ASP A 17 -10.43 3.52 11.86
N GLY A 18 -10.72 3.41 10.56
CA GLY A 18 -11.76 4.16 9.88
C GLY A 18 -11.41 5.61 9.52
N GLU A 19 -10.25 6.09 9.93
CA GLU A 19 -9.84 7.51 9.80
C GLU A 19 -9.40 7.88 8.39
N ARG A 20 -8.95 6.91 7.59
CA ARG A 20 -8.50 7.13 6.21
C ARG A 20 -9.20 6.20 5.26
N PHE A 21 -9.20 6.56 3.99
CA PHE A 21 -9.76 5.74 2.93
C PHE A 21 -8.88 5.67 1.68
N ALA A 22 -9.17 4.66 0.87
CA ALA A 22 -8.74 4.52 -0.51
C ALA A 22 -10.00 4.42 -1.38
N LEU A 23 -10.13 5.35 -2.32
CA LEU A 23 -11.20 5.43 -3.31
C LEU A 23 -10.66 4.94 -4.65
N PHE A 24 -11.35 3.99 -5.26
CA PHE A 24 -10.97 3.40 -6.55
C PHE A 24 -11.98 3.85 -7.60
N THR A 25 -11.52 4.53 -8.65
CA THR A 25 -12.39 5.09 -9.69
C THR A 25 -12.04 4.51 -11.06
N ASN A 26 -13.05 4.39 -11.92
CA ASN A 26 -12.86 4.05 -13.33
C ASN A 26 -12.84 5.28 -14.26
N ALA A 27 -12.96 6.49 -13.70
CA ALA A 27 -13.07 7.75 -14.46
C ALA A 27 -11.90 7.98 -15.42
N ASP A 28 -10.69 7.58 -15.03
CA ASP A 28 -9.46 7.76 -15.80
C ASP A 28 -9.01 6.49 -16.55
N VAL A 29 -9.87 5.47 -16.63
CA VAL A 29 -9.54 4.20 -17.31
C VAL A 29 -9.75 4.36 -18.81
N GLN A 30 -8.67 4.20 -19.58
CA GLN A 30 -8.74 4.22 -21.03
C GLN A 30 -9.47 2.98 -21.56
N ALA A 31 -10.25 3.13 -22.63
CA ALA A 31 -11.14 2.07 -23.15
C ALA A 31 -10.42 0.75 -23.54
N PHE A 32 -9.12 0.80 -23.81
CA PHE A 32 -8.29 -0.37 -24.14
C PHE A 32 -7.58 -0.99 -22.94
N TRP A 33 -7.72 -0.40 -21.74
CA TRP A 33 -7.21 -0.96 -20.51
C TRP A 33 -8.17 -2.01 -19.98
N THR A 34 -7.63 -3.15 -19.60
CA THR A 34 -8.44 -4.26 -19.08
C THR A 34 -8.72 -4.13 -17.58
N GLN A 35 -8.06 -3.19 -16.89
CA GLN A 35 -8.17 -2.99 -15.43
C GLN A 35 -9.38 -2.13 -15.07
N LYS A 36 -10.06 -2.45 -13.95
CA LYS A 36 -11.26 -1.71 -13.52
C LYS A 36 -10.98 -0.29 -13.02
N PHE A 37 -9.76 -0.03 -12.52
CA PHE A 37 -9.33 1.29 -12.07
C PHE A 37 -7.87 1.51 -12.45
N TRP A 38 -7.47 2.76 -12.59
CA TRP A 38 -6.07 3.16 -12.84
C TRP A 38 -5.43 3.84 -11.65
N VAL A 39 -6.16 4.76 -11.04
CA VAL A 39 -5.72 5.54 -9.89
C VAL A 39 -6.53 5.13 -8.67
N ALA A 40 -5.84 4.87 -7.58
CA ALA A 40 -6.44 4.85 -6.25
C ALA A 40 -6.21 6.21 -5.59
N ILE A 41 -7.27 6.86 -5.12
CA ILE A 41 -7.20 8.14 -4.44
C ILE A 41 -7.15 7.87 -2.95
N LEU A 42 -6.06 8.27 -2.33
CA LEU A 42 -5.74 8.00 -0.93
C LEU A 42 -5.96 9.25 -0.10
N ASP A 43 -6.70 9.10 0.98
CA ASP A 43 -6.79 10.12 2.02
C ASP A 43 -5.51 10.11 2.86
N THR A 44 -4.73 11.18 2.79
CA THR A 44 -3.47 11.27 3.53
C THR A 44 -3.63 11.93 4.89
N GLY A 45 -4.84 12.34 5.29
CA GLY A 45 -5.10 13.19 6.46
C GLY A 45 -4.91 14.69 6.21
N GLY A 46 -4.53 15.06 4.98
CA GLY A 46 -4.47 16.43 4.47
C GLY A 46 -5.10 16.46 3.08
N ASP A 47 -4.27 16.52 2.05
CA ASP A 47 -4.73 16.44 0.66
C ASP A 47 -4.92 14.99 0.18
N GLY A 48 -5.82 14.80 -0.77
CA GLY A 48 -5.98 13.53 -1.47
C GLY A 48 -4.77 13.25 -2.37
N PHE A 49 -4.28 12.02 -2.37
CA PHE A 49 -3.16 11.59 -3.23
C PHE A 49 -3.63 10.59 -4.28
N GLY A 50 -3.38 10.88 -5.56
CA GLY A 50 -3.62 9.94 -6.65
C GLY A 50 -2.45 8.95 -6.81
N LEU A 51 -2.69 7.69 -6.50
CA LEU A 51 -1.73 6.59 -6.69
C LEU A 51 -2.05 5.81 -7.98
N PRO A 52 -1.33 6.05 -9.10
CA PRO A 52 -1.49 5.25 -10.32
C PRO A 52 -0.90 3.85 -10.14
N VAL A 53 -1.66 2.82 -10.53
CA VAL A 53 -1.33 1.41 -10.33
C VAL A 53 -1.48 0.63 -11.63
N ARG A 54 -0.49 -0.19 -11.97
CA ARG A 54 -0.53 -1.11 -13.12
C ARG A 54 -0.40 -2.57 -12.72
N TYR A 55 -1.19 -3.41 -13.37
CA TYR A 55 -1.24 -4.86 -13.12
C TYR A 55 -0.26 -5.61 -14.03
N GLY A 56 1.04 -5.42 -13.81
CA GLY A 56 2.13 -6.11 -14.54
C GLY A 56 2.67 -5.39 -15.78
N THR A 57 3.64 -6.01 -16.46
CA THR A 57 4.42 -5.45 -17.58
C THR A 57 3.82 -5.65 -18.96
N VAL A 58 2.84 -6.55 -19.11
CA VAL A 58 2.36 -6.98 -20.41
C VAL A 58 1.18 -6.10 -20.85
N CYS A 59 1.54 -5.00 -21.53
CA CYS A 59 0.75 -4.34 -22.58
C CYS A 59 -0.61 -3.69 -22.25
N SER A 60 -0.85 -3.11 -21.06
CA SER A 60 -2.04 -2.24 -20.92
C SER A 60 -1.73 -0.82 -20.46
N ALA A 61 -0.90 -0.59 -19.45
CA ALA A 61 -0.63 0.78 -19.00
C ALA A 61 0.88 1.11 -18.90
N PRO A 62 1.37 2.16 -19.59
CA PRO A 62 2.80 2.46 -19.67
C PRO A 62 3.38 3.11 -18.41
N ALA A 63 2.55 3.63 -17.50
CA ALA A 63 2.98 4.38 -16.31
C ALA A 63 2.52 3.71 -14.99
N GLY A 64 2.79 4.31 -13.84
CA GLY A 64 2.27 3.86 -12.55
C GLY A 64 3.07 2.77 -11.84
N TRP A 65 2.77 2.63 -10.55
CA TRP A 65 3.44 1.70 -9.66
C TRP A 65 3.02 0.27 -9.99
N THR A 66 4.01 -0.64 -10.11
CA THR A 66 3.69 -2.06 -10.19
C THR A 66 3.29 -2.58 -8.81
N LEU A 67 2.46 -3.62 -8.77
CA LEU A 67 2.10 -4.27 -7.50
C LEU A 67 3.33 -4.76 -6.73
N ARG A 68 4.39 -5.15 -7.45
CA ARG A 68 5.64 -5.57 -6.83
C ARG A 68 6.40 -4.42 -6.19
N GLN A 69 6.43 -3.24 -6.83
CA GLN A 69 7.05 -2.04 -6.25
C GLN A 69 6.29 -1.60 -4.99
N LEU A 70 4.95 -1.60 -5.01
CA LEU A 70 4.14 -1.29 -3.84
C LEU A 70 4.36 -2.26 -2.68
N ILE A 71 4.41 -3.57 -2.95
CA ILE A 71 4.76 -4.58 -1.95
C ILE A 71 6.17 -4.32 -1.39
N LEU A 72 7.14 -3.96 -2.23
CA LEU A 72 8.49 -3.66 -1.76
C LEU A 72 8.51 -2.43 -0.84
N VAL A 73 7.77 -1.37 -1.16
CA VAL A 73 7.65 -0.19 -0.28
C VAL A 73 7.08 -0.61 1.08
N ALA A 74 6.02 -1.41 1.10
CA ALA A 74 5.44 -1.94 2.34
C ALA A 74 6.43 -2.83 3.12
N GLN A 75 7.17 -3.70 2.42
CA GLN A 75 8.21 -4.56 3.03
C GLN A 75 9.34 -3.75 3.63
N ALA A 76 9.89 -2.78 2.89
CA ALA A 76 10.96 -1.93 3.37
C ALA A 76 10.53 -1.14 4.61
N ARG A 77 9.26 -0.69 4.63
CA ARG A 77 8.71 0.01 5.79
C ARG A 77 8.54 -0.91 7.00
N ALA A 78 8.00 -2.11 6.79
CA ALA A 78 7.91 -3.11 7.84
C ALA A 78 9.29 -3.54 8.38
N ALA A 79 10.32 -3.54 7.53
CA ALA A 79 11.70 -3.82 7.94
C ALA A 79 12.27 -2.73 8.86
N LEU A 80 12.04 -1.45 8.55
CA LEU A 80 12.42 -0.37 9.46
C LEU A 80 11.68 -0.47 10.80
N GLU A 81 10.39 -0.78 10.75
CA GLU A 81 9.59 -0.92 11.97
C GLU A 81 10.01 -2.11 12.81
N TYR A 82 10.37 -3.24 12.19
CA TYR A 82 10.95 -4.39 12.88
C TYR A 82 12.31 -4.04 13.51
N GLY A 83 13.15 -3.25 12.82
CA GLY A 83 14.40 -2.75 13.40
C GLY A 83 14.19 -1.79 14.58
N ARG A 84 13.09 -1.02 14.58
CA ARG A 84 12.74 -0.08 15.65
C ARG A 84 12.13 -0.78 16.86
N VAL A 85 11.18 -1.68 16.63
CA VAL A 85 10.42 -2.42 17.66
C VAL A 85 10.19 -3.87 17.18
N PRO A 86 11.15 -4.78 17.41
CA PRO A 86 11.06 -6.16 16.92
C PRO A 86 9.81 -6.92 17.38
N GLU A 87 9.40 -6.70 18.63
CA GLU A 87 8.22 -7.33 19.25
C GLU A 87 6.89 -6.63 18.87
N GLY A 88 6.95 -5.54 18.09
CA GLY A 88 5.80 -4.71 17.74
C GLY A 88 4.86 -5.31 16.69
N GLY A 89 5.14 -6.52 16.18
CA GLY A 89 4.30 -7.23 15.21
C GLY A 89 4.68 -7.02 13.73
N ALA A 90 5.73 -6.23 13.43
CA ALA A 90 6.18 -5.98 12.06
C ALA A 90 6.74 -7.23 11.36
N LEU A 91 7.25 -8.22 12.10
CA LEU A 91 7.73 -9.49 11.55
C LEU A 91 6.61 -10.25 10.81
N ALA A 92 5.40 -10.29 11.37
CA ALA A 92 4.26 -10.96 10.74
C ALA A 92 3.89 -10.31 9.40
N VAL A 93 4.02 -8.98 9.29
CA VAL A 93 3.84 -8.25 8.03
C VAL A 93 4.92 -8.67 7.02
N LEU A 94 6.19 -8.70 7.43
CA LEU A 94 7.31 -9.10 6.57
C LEU A 94 7.17 -10.54 6.05
N GLU A 95 6.81 -11.48 6.91
CA GLU A 95 6.62 -12.88 6.55
C GLU A 95 5.50 -13.06 5.53
N ALA A 96 4.36 -12.42 5.77
CA ALA A 96 3.21 -12.45 4.88
C ALA A 96 3.55 -11.82 3.51
N LEU A 97 4.21 -10.67 3.48
CA LEU A 97 4.67 -10.06 2.23
C LEU A 97 5.73 -10.91 1.52
N GLY A 98 6.59 -11.60 2.27
CA GLY A 98 7.52 -12.58 1.73
C GLY A 98 6.81 -13.74 1.02
N LYS A 99 5.67 -14.22 1.56
CA LYS A 99 4.81 -15.20 0.87
C LYS A 99 4.23 -14.61 -0.42
N ALA A 100 3.76 -13.36 -0.39
CA ALA A 100 3.14 -12.69 -1.54
C ALA A 100 4.14 -12.53 -2.71
N VAL A 101 5.36 -12.06 -2.43
CA VAL A 101 6.43 -11.88 -3.44
C VAL A 101 6.77 -13.19 -4.14
N ARG A 102 6.80 -14.32 -3.42
CA ARG A 102 7.09 -15.64 -4.01
C ARG A 102 6.05 -16.10 -5.04
N GLN A 103 4.85 -15.55 -5.00
CA GLN A 103 3.78 -15.88 -5.96
C GLN A 103 3.83 -15.02 -7.23
N MET A 104 4.50 -13.87 -7.17
CA MET A 104 4.66 -12.99 -8.33
C MET A 104 5.61 -13.63 -9.34
N GLN A 105 5.31 -13.50 -10.64
CA GLN A 105 6.15 -14.05 -11.70
C GLN A 105 7.58 -13.47 -11.60
N ALA A 106 8.59 -14.34 -11.72
CA ALA A 106 9.96 -13.92 -11.95
C ALA A 106 10.05 -13.32 -13.36
N GLY A 107 10.36 -12.03 -13.46
CA GLY A 107 10.41 -11.35 -14.75
C GLY A 107 10.78 -9.88 -14.60
N GLU A 108 10.29 -9.22 -13.55
CA GLU A 108 10.92 -8.01 -13.04
C GLU A 108 12.01 -8.43 -12.03
N PRO A 109 13.10 -7.68 -11.83
CA PRO A 109 13.87 -7.76 -10.60
C PRO A 109 13.03 -7.25 -9.44
N LEU A 110 13.25 -7.74 -8.21
CA LEU A 110 12.63 -7.13 -7.02
C LEU A 110 13.06 -5.66 -6.97
N GLY A 111 12.11 -4.73 -7.09
CA GLY A 111 12.39 -3.32 -6.84
C GLY A 111 13.32 -2.63 -7.82
N ALA A 112 13.47 -3.13 -9.05
CA ALA A 112 14.21 -2.37 -10.06
C ALA A 112 13.64 -0.95 -10.14
N GLY A 113 14.47 0.03 -9.79
CA GLY A 113 14.13 1.45 -9.82
C GLY A 113 13.23 1.93 -8.68
N VAL A 114 13.17 1.28 -7.51
CA VAL A 114 12.61 1.92 -6.30
C VAL A 114 13.74 2.49 -5.44
N GLU A 115 13.71 3.80 -5.21
CA GLU A 115 14.64 4.52 -4.36
C GLU A 115 13.94 4.98 -3.08
N PHE A 116 14.61 4.84 -1.93
CA PHE A 116 14.11 5.29 -0.65
C PHE A 116 14.87 6.53 -0.21
N CYS A 117 14.16 7.60 0.11
CA CYS A 117 14.73 8.89 0.46
C CYS A 117 14.21 9.40 1.81
N PRO A 118 15.02 10.17 2.55
CA PRO A 118 14.52 10.96 3.67
C PRO A 118 13.36 11.86 3.21
N GLY A 119 12.29 11.93 4.00
CA GLY A 119 11.23 12.91 3.76
C GLY A 119 11.52 14.24 4.42
N ALA A 120 10.63 15.21 4.20
CA ALA A 120 10.78 16.57 4.71
C ALA A 120 10.47 16.69 6.22
N VAL A 121 9.73 15.74 6.79
CA VAL A 121 9.25 15.78 8.17
C VAL A 121 10.08 14.85 9.05
N THR A 122 10.40 15.30 10.26
CA THR A 122 11.09 14.47 11.27
C THR A 122 10.31 13.18 11.54
N SER A 123 11.02 12.06 11.50
CA SER A 123 10.47 10.73 11.65
C SER A 123 11.45 9.80 12.38
N PRO A 124 10.97 8.81 13.15
CA PRO A 124 11.81 7.72 13.64
C PRO A 124 12.30 6.79 12.52
N TYR A 125 11.80 6.94 11.30
CA TYR A 125 12.21 6.17 10.14
C TYR A 125 13.32 6.90 9.36
N SER A 126 14.33 6.15 8.91
CA SER A 126 15.44 6.71 8.11
C SER A 126 14.99 7.22 6.73
N TRP A 127 13.82 6.79 6.27
CA TRP A 127 13.18 7.28 5.06
C TRP A 127 11.65 7.29 5.23
N THR A 128 11.00 8.24 4.56
CA THR A 128 9.53 8.30 4.46
C THR A 128 9.07 8.56 3.03
N LYS A 129 9.99 8.65 2.06
CA LYS A 129 9.67 8.82 0.65
C LYS A 129 10.16 7.61 -0.15
N ALA A 130 9.32 7.10 -1.04
CA ALA A 130 9.69 6.12 -2.06
C ALA A 130 9.52 6.72 -3.45
N ARG A 131 10.48 6.48 -4.35
CA ARG A 131 10.46 6.99 -5.74
C ARG A 131 10.65 5.87 -6.75
N SER A 132 10.03 6.00 -7.92
CA SER A 132 10.34 5.17 -9.07
C SER A 132 10.16 5.95 -10.37
N GLY A 133 11.27 6.35 -10.98
CA GLY A 133 11.27 7.34 -12.06
C GLY A 133 10.63 8.65 -11.59
N ASP A 134 9.60 9.10 -12.31
CA ASP A 134 8.84 10.32 -11.98
C ASP A 134 7.79 10.10 -10.89
N LEU A 135 7.54 8.84 -10.50
CA LEU A 135 6.58 8.52 -9.45
C LEU A 135 7.20 8.71 -8.07
N ALA A 136 6.43 9.27 -7.14
CA ALA A 136 6.83 9.40 -5.74
C ALA A 136 5.64 9.14 -4.81
N ILE A 137 5.90 8.51 -3.67
CA ILE A 137 4.95 8.28 -2.58
C ILE A 137 5.59 8.84 -1.31
N GLU A 138 4.88 9.74 -0.63
CA GLU A 138 5.23 10.21 0.71
C GLU A 138 4.44 9.39 1.73
N LEU A 139 5.13 8.61 2.54
CA LEU A 139 4.53 7.82 3.60
C LEU A 139 4.37 8.65 4.88
N CYS A 140 3.35 8.30 5.66
CA CYS A 140 3.15 8.83 7.00
C CYS A 140 4.44 8.67 7.83
N PRO A 141 4.97 9.73 8.46
CA PRO A 141 6.20 9.66 9.22
C PRO A 141 6.03 9.02 10.60
N ASP A 142 4.79 8.80 11.04
CA ASP A 142 4.43 8.34 12.37
C ASP A 142 4.13 6.82 12.41
N PRO A 143 4.77 6.04 13.31
CA PRO A 143 4.48 4.61 13.50
C PRO A 143 3.03 4.28 13.85
N GLU A 144 2.32 5.20 14.50
CA GLU A 144 0.92 5.08 14.93
C GLU A 144 -0.07 5.50 13.84
N SER A 145 0.43 5.96 12.68
CA SER A 145 -0.41 6.36 11.54
C SER A 145 -1.34 7.55 11.82
N ARG A 146 -0.98 8.46 12.74
CA ARG A 146 -1.78 9.64 13.09
C ARG A 146 -1.43 10.89 12.29
N ARG A 147 -0.20 10.98 11.76
CA ARG A 147 0.28 12.15 11.00
C ARG A 147 0.00 12.04 9.50
N GLU A 148 0.02 13.18 8.81
CA GLU A 148 -0.20 13.24 7.37
C GLU A 148 0.79 12.37 6.55
N GLY A 149 0.32 11.82 5.43
CA GLY A 149 1.10 11.02 4.48
C GLY A 149 0.55 9.60 4.33
N ILE A 150 0.91 8.86 3.28
CA ILE A 150 0.30 7.55 2.98
C ILE A 150 0.68 6.51 4.03
N VAL A 151 -0.28 5.81 4.62
CA VAL A 151 0.03 4.74 5.60
C VAL A 151 0.30 3.42 4.89
N PRO A 152 1.18 2.54 5.43
CA PRO A 152 1.45 1.24 4.83
C PRO A 152 0.18 0.41 4.61
N GLU A 153 -0.81 0.56 5.50
CA GLU A 153 -2.12 -0.08 5.36
C GLU A 153 -2.83 0.29 4.04
N GLN A 154 -2.81 1.56 3.63
CA GLN A 154 -3.42 2.00 2.36
C GLN A 154 -2.73 1.37 1.16
N ILE A 155 -1.41 1.21 1.20
CA ILE A 155 -0.66 0.52 0.14
C ILE A 155 -1.15 -0.93 0.04
N LEU A 156 -1.30 -1.63 1.17
CA LEU A 156 -1.78 -3.01 1.21
C LEU A 156 -3.23 -3.14 0.73
N ILE A 157 -4.09 -2.19 1.08
CA ILE A 157 -5.48 -2.10 0.57
C ILE A 157 -5.49 -1.96 -0.95
N VAL A 158 -4.65 -1.08 -1.51
CA VAL A 158 -4.53 -0.88 -2.96
C VAL A 158 -4.06 -2.15 -3.66
N VAL A 159 -3.06 -2.84 -3.09
CA VAL A 159 -2.57 -4.10 -3.64
C VAL A 159 -3.63 -5.22 -3.54
N ASP A 160 -4.38 -5.34 -2.45
CA ASP A 160 -5.49 -6.32 -2.33
C ASP A 160 -6.57 -6.08 -3.38
N GLU A 161 -7.00 -4.82 -3.58
CA GLU A 161 -8.04 -4.50 -4.55
C GLU A 161 -7.56 -4.73 -5.99
N ALA A 162 -6.31 -4.38 -6.29
CA ALA A 162 -5.70 -4.65 -7.60
C ALA A 162 -5.57 -6.16 -7.88
N LEU A 163 -5.12 -6.94 -6.89
CA LEU A 163 -5.03 -8.39 -7.01
C LEU A 163 -6.40 -9.04 -7.11
N ARG A 164 -7.42 -8.51 -6.41
CA ARG A 164 -8.81 -8.93 -6.58
C ARG A 164 -9.26 -8.73 -8.01
N ASP A 165 -9.12 -7.53 -8.56
CA ASP A 165 -9.53 -7.24 -9.92
C ASP A 165 -8.79 -8.12 -10.93
N TRP A 166 -7.49 -8.30 -10.75
CA TRP A 166 -6.72 -9.17 -11.63
C TRP A 166 -7.15 -10.64 -11.53
N ALA A 167 -7.39 -11.15 -10.33
CA ALA A 167 -7.82 -12.52 -10.11
C ALA A 167 -9.24 -12.79 -10.63
N GLU A 168 -10.15 -11.81 -10.57
CA GLU A 168 -11.49 -11.91 -11.17
C GLU A 168 -11.42 -12.00 -12.72
N ARG A 169 -10.46 -11.34 -13.35
CA ARG A 169 -10.26 -11.35 -14.81
C ARG A 169 -9.47 -12.56 -15.32
N ALA A 170 -8.54 -13.06 -14.50
CA ALA A 170 -7.71 -14.23 -14.82
C ALA A 170 -7.86 -15.31 -13.73
N PRO A 171 -9.07 -15.88 -13.53
CA PRO A 171 -9.35 -16.81 -12.43
C PRO A 171 -8.54 -18.11 -12.52
N TYR A 172 -8.08 -18.46 -13.73
CA TYR A 172 -7.23 -19.62 -13.98
C TYR A 172 -5.79 -19.47 -13.45
N LEU A 173 -5.37 -18.26 -13.07
CA LEU A 173 -4.05 -18.01 -12.47
C LEU A 173 -4.13 -18.13 -10.94
N SER A 174 -4.10 -19.35 -10.42
CA SER A 174 -4.20 -19.64 -8.97
C SER A 174 -3.21 -18.85 -8.11
N ARG A 175 -2.02 -18.54 -8.65
CA ARG A 175 -0.99 -17.74 -7.97
C ARG A 175 -1.46 -16.33 -7.60
N LEU A 176 -2.37 -15.73 -8.37
CA LEU A 176 -2.94 -14.40 -8.03
C LEU A 176 -3.75 -14.47 -6.74
N TRP A 177 -4.57 -15.52 -6.58
CA TRP A 177 -5.33 -15.75 -5.36
C TRP A 177 -4.43 -16.04 -4.15
N THR A 178 -3.39 -16.85 -4.32
CA THR A 178 -2.41 -17.09 -3.25
C THR A 178 -1.65 -15.82 -2.87
N CYS A 179 -1.25 -15.01 -3.85
CA CYS A 179 -0.61 -13.71 -3.63
C CYS A 179 -1.55 -12.79 -2.84
N ARG A 180 -2.82 -12.70 -3.25
CA ARG A 180 -3.84 -11.89 -2.59
C ARG A 180 -4.07 -12.30 -1.14
N ASN A 181 -4.18 -13.61 -0.86
CA ASN A 181 -4.35 -14.10 0.50
C ASN A 181 -3.16 -13.71 1.39
N ALA A 182 -1.93 -13.80 0.88
CA ALA A 182 -0.75 -13.35 1.60
C ALA A 182 -0.72 -11.83 1.83
N VAL A 183 -1.19 -11.02 0.88
CA VAL A 183 -1.35 -9.56 1.08
C VAL A 183 -2.42 -9.26 2.14
N ARG A 184 -3.51 -10.03 2.18
CA ARG A 184 -4.55 -9.90 3.22
C ARG A 184 -4.04 -10.29 4.61
N GLU A 185 -3.21 -11.33 4.70
CA GLU A 185 -2.49 -11.67 5.94
C GLU A 185 -1.61 -10.49 6.39
N ALA A 186 -0.86 -9.88 5.46
CA ALA A 186 -0.03 -8.71 5.76
C ALA A 186 -0.86 -7.51 6.21
N LEU A 187 -2.00 -7.25 5.56
CA LEU A 187 -2.92 -6.18 5.92
C LEU A 187 -3.47 -6.37 7.34
N ALA A 188 -3.94 -7.58 7.68
CA ALA A 188 -4.42 -7.89 9.02
C ALA A 188 -3.31 -7.75 10.09
N ALA A 189 -2.08 -8.17 9.76
CA ALA A 189 -0.92 -8.00 10.63
C ALA A 189 -0.57 -6.53 10.83
N GLU A 190 -0.63 -5.70 9.78
CA GLU A 190 -0.35 -4.27 9.86
C GLU A 190 -1.39 -3.53 10.70
N ILE A 191 -2.68 -3.84 10.52
CA ILE A 191 -3.76 -3.29 11.35
C ILE A 191 -3.52 -3.61 12.83
N ARG A 192 -3.15 -4.86 13.14
CA ARG A 192 -2.81 -5.27 14.51
C ARG A 192 -1.58 -4.53 15.04
N ARG A 193 -0.54 -4.38 14.22
CA ARG A 193 0.71 -3.67 14.56
C ARG A 193 0.45 -2.22 14.94
N VAL A 194 -0.28 -1.48 14.09
CA VAL A 194 -0.66 -0.08 14.35
C VAL A 194 -1.46 0.03 15.64
N ARG A 195 -2.42 -0.88 15.86
CA ARG A 195 -3.22 -0.91 17.09
C ARG A 195 -2.34 -1.09 18.34
N LEU A 196 -1.37 -2.00 18.31
CA LEU A 196 -0.43 -2.19 19.41
C LEU A 196 0.44 -0.95 19.65
N ALA A 197 0.94 -0.33 18.59
CA ALA A 197 1.73 0.90 18.69
C ALA A 197 0.94 2.04 19.37
N ARG A 198 -0.34 2.19 19.01
CA ARG A 198 -1.22 3.19 19.62
C ARG A 198 -1.51 2.94 21.09
N LEU A 199 -1.70 1.67 21.49
CA LEU A 199 -1.90 1.30 22.88
C LEU A 199 -0.66 1.62 23.71
N ALA A 200 0.53 1.21 23.24
CA ALA A 200 1.79 1.50 23.92
C ALA A 200 2.04 3.02 24.05
N ALA A 201 1.67 3.81 23.04
CA ALA A 201 1.79 5.27 23.09
C ALA A 201 0.77 5.92 24.04
N GLY A 202 -0.44 5.36 24.15
CA GLY A 202 -1.46 5.79 25.13
C GLY A 202 -1.03 5.50 26.57
N GLU A 203 -0.50 4.31 26.83
CA GLU A 203 0.07 3.92 28.13
C GLU A 203 1.27 4.79 28.52
N ALA A 204 2.07 5.25 27.55
CA ALA A 204 3.16 6.20 27.78
C ALA A 204 2.68 7.64 28.06
N GLY A 205 1.43 7.97 27.71
CA GLY A 205 0.83 9.31 27.88
C GLY A 205 0.15 9.53 29.24
N GLU A 206 -0.28 8.46 29.93
CA GLU A 206 -0.94 8.54 31.25
C GLU A 206 0.06 8.56 32.42
N GLY A 207 1.36 8.45 32.15
CA GLY A 207 2.43 8.42 33.15
C GLY A 207 3.22 9.73 33.34
N ARG A 208 2.67 10.89 32.98
CA ARG A 208 3.32 12.21 33.18
C ARG A 208 2.47 13.18 33.96
#